data_AF-A0A819MKW6-F1
#
_entry.id   AF-A0A819MKW6-F1
#
_cell.length_a   1.000
_cell.length_b   1.000
_cell.length_c   1.000
_cell.angle_alpha   90.00
_cell.angle_beta   90.00
_cell.angle_gamma   90.00
#
_symmetry.space_group_name_H-M   'P 1'
#
loop_
_entity.id
_entity.type
_entity.pdbx_description
1 polymer ?
#
loop_
_entity_poly.entity_id
_entity_poly.type
_entity_poly.pdbx_seq_one_letter_code
_entity_poly.pdbx_strand_id
1 'polypeptide(L)'
;MDIIGCLEYEPSLTIKTKRNHREFINNKATFKEVIPIGNQELLGKIHQTYRIQYIQDAILPIPSLFEENLLSTMNSFLFFNKVEIVTLLYEDPKFLSQLFATLKDDNLLDEKRKDLMLFLKEFCVFSQTLQQQNRDNFFQVCNITYMLEVIR
;
A
#
# COMPACT_ATOMS: atom_id res chain seq x y z
N MET A 1 -9.52 7.32 15.52
CA MET A 1 -9.15 8.26 14.44
C MET A 1 -8.64 9.58 15.01
N ASP A 2 -8.30 9.58 16.29
CA ASP A 2 -8.29 10.78 17.14
C ASP A 2 -6.94 11.49 17.11
N ILE A 3 -5.86 10.75 16.87
CA ILE A 3 -4.50 11.27 16.73
C ILE A 3 -4.40 12.24 15.55
N ILE A 4 -5.03 11.93 14.42
CA ILE A 4 -5.03 12.80 13.24
C ILE A 4 -5.78 14.10 13.54
N GLY A 5 -6.86 14.04 14.34
CA GLY A 5 -7.61 15.22 14.78
C GLY A 5 -6.80 16.17 15.66
N CYS A 6 -5.90 15.66 16.50
CA CYS A 6 -4.96 16.48 17.27
C CYS A 6 -3.99 17.25 16.37
N LEU A 7 -3.60 16.67 15.22
CA LEU A 7 -2.64 17.26 14.27
C LEU A 7 -3.28 18.30 13.33
N GLU A 8 -4.62 18.39 13.29
CA GLU A 8 -5.34 19.46 12.55
C GLU A 8 -5.41 20.78 13.34
N TYR A 9 -5.09 20.75 14.64
CA TYR A 9 -5.20 21.89 15.52
C TYR A 9 -3.84 22.57 15.73
N GLU A 10 -3.62 23.65 14.97
CA GLU A 10 -2.50 24.59 15.16
C GLU A 10 -3.10 25.95 15.57
N PRO A 11 -2.84 26.45 16.79
CA PRO A 11 -3.41 27.72 17.28
C PRO A 11 -3.00 28.94 16.44
N SER A 12 -1.85 28.85 15.76
CA SER A 12 -1.25 29.84 14.87
C SER A 12 -1.89 29.93 13.49
N LEU A 13 -2.65 28.90 13.07
CA LEU A 13 -3.26 28.86 11.75
C LEU A 13 -4.65 29.52 11.80
N THR A 14 -4.88 30.54 10.95
CA THR A 14 -6.23 31.08 10.72
C THR A 14 -7.20 29.99 10.26
N ILE A 15 -8.51 30.16 10.49
CA ILE A 15 -9.57 29.19 10.11
C ILE A 15 -9.50 28.78 8.62
N LYS A 16 -8.97 29.64 7.74
CA LYS A 16 -8.77 29.37 6.31
C LYS A 16 -7.59 28.43 5.97
N THR A 17 -6.67 28.19 6.90
CA THR A 17 -5.49 27.33 6.75
C THR A 17 -5.57 26.03 7.55
N LYS A 18 -6.74 25.74 8.14
CA LYS A 18 -6.99 24.52 8.90
C LYS A 18 -6.84 23.32 7.96
N ARG A 19 -5.90 22.43 8.27
CA ARG A 19 -5.63 21.24 7.46
C ARG A 19 -6.71 20.20 7.77
N ASN A 20 -7.56 19.88 6.80
CA ASN A 20 -8.62 18.87 6.97
C ASN A 20 -8.11 17.46 6.61
N HIS A 21 -7.12 16.96 7.36
CA HIS A 21 -6.50 15.66 7.12
C HIS A 21 -7.49 14.49 7.27
N ARG A 22 -8.41 14.55 8.24
CA ARG A 22 -9.45 13.54 8.45
C ARG A 22 -10.43 13.51 7.28
N GLU A 23 -10.89 14.67 6.80
CA GLU A 23 -11.77 14.75 5.63
C GLU A 23 -11.07 14.19 4.38
N PHE A 24 -9.78 14.49 4.21
CA PHE A 24 -9.01 13.96 3.09
C PHE A 24 -8.90 12.43 3.15
N ILE A 25 -8.45 11.86 4.27
CA ILE A 25 -8.26 10.42 4.42
C ILE A 25 -9.59 9.65 4.36
N ASN A 26 -10.68 10.21 4.89
CA ASN A 26 -11.95 9.50 4.96
C ASN A 26 -12.82 9.67 3.71
N ASN A 27 -12.77 10.85 3.08
CA ASN A 27 -13.75 11.22 2.05
C ASN A 27 -13.10 11.49 0.68
N LYS A 28 -11.80 11.77 0.60
CA LYS A 28 -11.11 12.11 -0.67
C LYS A 28 -10.10 11.06 -1.12
N ALA A 29 -9.46 10.36 -0.19
CA ALA A 29 -8.60 9.23 -0.49
C ALA A 29 -9.46 8.01 -0.87
N THR A 30 -9.81 7.91 -2.16
CA THR A 30 -10.53 6.75 -2.69
C THR A 30 -9.55 5.59 -2.84
N PHE A 31 -9.76 4.51 -2.08
CA PHE A 31 -9.03 3.27 -2.32
C PHE A 31 -9.46 2.69 -3.66
N LYS A 32 -8.51 2.55 -4.58
CA LYS A 32 -8.74 2.03 -5.94
C LYS A 32 -8.26 0.60 -6.00
N GLU A 33 -9.20 -0.32 -6.14
CA GLU A 33 -8.92 -1.74 -6.35
C GLU A 33 -8.66 -2.00 -7.83
N VAL A 34 -7.43 -2.43 -8.17
CA VAL A 34 -7.11 -2.88 -9.54
C VAL A 34 -7.64 -4.28 -9.82
N ILE A 35 -7.71 -5.10 -8.77
CA ILE A 35 -8.32 -6.43 -8.69
C ILE A 35 -9.16 -6.43 -7.41
N PRO A 36 -10.41 -6.93 -7.44
CA PRO A 36 -11.27 -6.94 -6.25
C PRO A 36 -10.63 -7.68 -5.07
N ILE A 37 -10.59 -7.04 -3.90
CA ILE A 37 -10.05 -7.63 -2.68
C ILE A 37 -11.19 -7.94 -1.70
N GLY A 38 -11.57 -9.21 -1.60
CA GLY A 38 -12.63 -9.65 -0.68
C GLY A 38 -12.18 -9.76 0.79
N ASN A 39 -10.87 -9.94 1.03
CA ASN A 39 -10.32 -10.16 2.36
C ASN A 39 -10.28 -8.84 3.16
N GLN A 40 -11.16 -8.74 4.17
CA GLN A 40 -11.25 -7.56 5.04
C GLN A 40 -10.00 -7.33 5.89
N GLU A 41 -9.27 -8.38 6.24
CA GLU A 41 -8.01 -8.25 6.97
C GLU A 41 -6.96 -7.55 6.09
N LEU A 42 -6.81 -8.01 4.85
CA LEU A 42 -5.91 -7.41 3.87
C LEU A 42 -6.26 -5.94 3.60
N LEU A 43 -7.55 -5.63 3.40
CA LEU A 43 -8.02 -4.25 3.27
C LEU A 43 -7.66 -3.41 4.49
N GLY A 44 -7.87 -3.94 5.69
CA GLY A 44 -7.49 -3.29 6.94
C GLY A 44 -6.01 -2.93 6.97
N LYS A 45 -5.13 -3.86 6.59
CA LYS A 45 -3.68 -3.62 6.56
C LYS A 45 -3.28 -2.58 5.50
N ILE A 46 -3.87 -2.64 4.30
CA ILE A 46 -3.62 -1.64 3.24
C ILE A 46 -4.00 -0.23 3.73
N HIS A 47 -5.18 -0.07 4.34
CA HIS A 47 -5.61 1.22 4.88
C HIS A 47 -4.74 1.71 6.04
N GLN A 48 -4.30 0.82 6.92
CA GLN A 48 -3.36 1.16 7.99
C GLN A 48 -2.02 1.64 7.43
N THR A 49 -1.45 0.93 6.45
CA THR A 49 -0.21 1.31 5.76
C THR A 49 -0.34 2.69 5.14
N TYR A 50 -1.42 2.93 4.38
CA TYR A 50 -1.67 4.22 3.75
C TYR A 50 -1.78 5.36 4.77
N ARG A 51 -2.53 5.15 5.86
CA ARG A 51 -2.72 6.18 6.90
C ARG A 51 -1.41 6.56 7.58
N ILE A 52 -0.59 5.56 7.93
CA ILE A 52 0.70 5.81 8.60
C ILE A 52 1.67 6.50 7.64
N GLN A 53 1.72 6.06 6.39
CA GLN A 53 2.56 6.69 5.39
C GLN A 53 2.12 8.13 5.09
N TYR A 54 0.81 8.39 5.02
CA TYR A 54 0.29 9.76 4.91
C TYR A 54 0.68 10.64 6.11
N ILE A 55 0.62 10.10 7.33
CA ILE A 55 1.07 10.83 8.52
C ILE A 55 2.54 11.21 8.35
N GLN A 56 3.41 10.27 7.96
CA GLN A 56 4.84 10.52 7.77
C GLN A 56 5.12 11.56 6.68
N ASP A 57 4.46 11.44 5.53
CA ASP A 57 4.81 12.22 4.34
C ASP A 57 4.12 13.59 4.30
N ALA A 58 2.90 13.70 4.82
CA ALA A 58 2.05 14.89 4.69
C ALA A 58 1.79 15.65 5.99
N ILE A 59 2.01 15.02 7.15
CA ILE A 59 1.70 15.63 8.46
C ILE A 59 2.96 15.89 9.27
N LEU A 60 3.91 14.94 9.31
CA LEU A 60 5.11 15.12 10.13
C LEU A 60 6.01 16.23 9.56
N PRO A 61 6.54 17.13 10.41
CA PRO A 61 7.59 18.06 10.03
C PRO A 61 8.92 17.32 9.79
N ILE A 62 9.95 18.05 9.38
CA ILE A 62 11.29 17.51 9.06
C ILE A 62 11.75 16.51 10.14
N PRO A 63 12.22 15.29 9.79
CA PRO A 63 12.49 14.19 10.72
C PRO A 63 13.35 14.54 11.94
N SER A 64 14.21 15.56 11.84
CA SER A 64 15.08 16.04 12.92
C SER A 64 14.36 16.67 14.11
N LEU A 65 13.04 16.89 14.03
CA LEU A 65 12.22 17.47 15.09
C LEU A 65 11.45 16.41 15.91
N PHE A 66 11.55 15.13 15.54
CA PHE A 66 10.86 14.04 16.22
C PHE A 66 11.79 13.20 17.08
N GLU A 67 11.23 12.62 18.15
CA GLU A 67 11.93 11.59 18.90
C GLU A 67 12.18 10.38 17.99
N GLU A 68 13.45 9.99 17.83
CA GLU A 68 13.89 8.92 16.91
C GLU A 68 13.15 7.58 17.15
N ASN A 69 12.74 7.32 18.39
CA ASN A 69 11.98 6.14 18.82
C ASN A 69 10.59 6.03 18.15
N LEU A 70 9.88 7.13 17.92
CA LEU A 70 8.55 7.11 17.31
C LEU A 70 8.63 6.84 15.82
N LEU A 71 9.56 7.50 15.12
CA LEU A 71 9.76 7.30 13.69
C LEU A 71 10.20 5.86 13.41
N SER A 72 11.09 5.32 14.25
CA SER A 72 11.50 3.91 14.19
C SER A 72 10.31 2.97 14.37
N THR A 73 9.45 3.22 15.36
CA THR A 73 8.24 2.41 15.62
C THR A 73 7.27 2.42 14.44
N MET A 74 7.02 3.59 13.84
CA MET A 74 6.17 3.72 12.65
C MET A 74 6.76 2.97 11.46
N ASN A 75 8.08 3.06 11.25
CA ASN A 75 8.77 2.34 10.18
C ASN A 75 8.71 0.82 10.36
N SER A 76 8.88 0.32 11.60
CA SER A 76 8.69 -1.10 11.91
C SER A 76 7.26 -1.55 11.63
N PHE A 77 6.26 -0.76 12.03
CA PHE A 77 4.87 -1.09 11.75
C PHE A 77 4.57 -1.14 10.24
N LEU A 78 5.05 -0.15 9.48
CA LEU A 78 4.96 -0.17 8.01
C LEU A 78 5.63 -1.39 7.41
N PHE A 79 6.80 -1.79 7.92
CA PHE A 79 7.50 -2.98 7.46
C PHE A 79 6.66 -4.24 7.68
N PHE A 80 6.13 -4.46 8.89
CA PHE A 80 5.31 -5.64 9.19
C PHE A 80 4.03 -5.67 8.34
N ASN A 81 3.34 -4.55 8.19
CA ASN A 81 2.16 -4.50 7.33
C ASN A 81 2.50 -4.80 5.88
N LYS A 82 3.64 -4.31 5.34
CA LYS A 82 4.08 -4.62 3.97
C LYS A 82 4.32 -6.11 3.78
N VAL A 83 4.98 -6.76 4.74
CA VAL A 83 5.21 -8.21 4.76
C VAL A 83 3.88 -8.97 4.75
N GLU A 84 2.93 -8.58 5.60
CA GLU A 84 1.64 -9.26 5.68
C GLU A 84 0.77 -9.03 4.42
N ILE A 85 0.76 -7.81 3.88
CA ILE A 85 0.04 -7.48 2.64
C ILE A 85 0.54 -8.36 1.50
N VAL A 86 1.86 -8.41 1.28
CA VAL A 86 2.41 -9.23 0.18
C VAL A 86 2.15 -10.70 0.42
N THR A 87 2.22 -11.16 1.67
CA THR A 87 1.95 -12.57 2.06
C THR A 87 0.53 -12.97 1.75
N LEU A 88 -0.46 -12.22 2.24
CA LEU A 88 -1.87 -12.49 2.01
C LEU A 88 -2.25 -12.47 0.51
N LEU A 89 -1.55 -11.65 -0.28
CA LEU A 89 -1.77 -11.56 -1.72
C LEU A 89 -1.14 -12.72 -2.49
N TYR A 90 0.11 -13.10 -2.21
CA TYR A 90 0.75 -14.20 -2.94
C TYR A 90 0.24 -15.57 -2.51
N GLU A 91 -0.29 -15.69 -1.29
CA GLU A 91 -0.94 -16.91 -0.77
C GLU A 91 -2.41 -17.04 -1.18
N ASP A 92 -2.95 -16.10 -1.97
CA ASP A 92 -4.28 -16.19 -2.59
C ASP A 92 -4.15 -16.55 -4.09
N PRO A 93 -4.29 -17.83 -4.47
CA PRO A 93 -4.19 -18.26 -5.86
C PRO A 93 -5.27 -17.65 -6.75
N LYS A 94 -6.46 -17.32 -6.19
CA LYS A 94 -7.55 -16.73 -6.95
C LYS A 94 -7.22 -15.30 -7.33
N PHE A 95 -6.71 -14.53 -6.36
CA PHE A 95 -6.24 -13.17 -6.61
C PHE A 95 -5.15 -13.16 -7.69
N LEU A 96 -4.12 -13.99 -7.53
CA LEU A 96 -3.02 -14.06 -8.50
C LEU A 96 -3.50 -14.48 -9.88
N SER A 97 -4.35 -15.50 -9.97
CA SER A 97 -4.91 -15.94 -11.25
C SER A 97 -5.69 -14.83 -11.94
N GLN A 98 -6.50 -14.06 -11.21
CA GLN A 98 -7.23 -12.92 -11.77
C GLN A 98 -6.30 -11.77 -12.18
N LEU A 99 -5.28 -11.47 -11.37
CA LEU A 99 -4.29 -10.43 -11.66
C LEU A 99 -3.60 -10.70 -13.00
N PHE A 100 -3.08 -11.91 -13.18
CA PHE A 100 -2.35 -12.26 -14.40
C PHE A 100 -3.27 -12.47 -15.61
N ALA A 101 -4.47 -13.03 -15.41
CA ALA A 101 -5.46 -13.11 -16.48
C ALA A 101 -5.85 -11.72 -17.01
N THR A 102 -6.00 -10.74 -16.11
CA THR A 102 -6.32 -9.36 -16.49
C THR A 102 -5.15 -8.69 -17.20
N LEU A 103 -3.90 -8.93 -16.77
CA LEU A 103 -2.71 -8.41 -17.44
C LEU A 103 -2.52 -8.96 -18.86
N LYS A 104 -2.96 -10.19 -19.11
CA LYS A 104 -2.91 -10.86 -20.43
C LYS A 104 -4.05 -10.48 -21.37
N ASP A 105 -5.03 -9.70 -20.92
CA ASP A 105 -6.13 -9.27 -21.77
C ASP A 105 -5.64 -8.17 -22.73
N ASP A 106 -5.61 -8.49 -24.03
CA ASP A 106 -5.22 -7.56 -25.08
C ASP A 106 -6.19 -6.37 -25.20
N ASN A 107 -7.45 -6.53 -24.79
CA ASN A 107 -8.48 -5.49 -24.83
C ASN A 107 -8.51 -4.60 -23.58
N LEU A 108 -7.55 -4.77 -22.68
CA LEU A 108 -7.45 -3.97 -21.46
C LEU A 108 -7.21 -2.50 -21.79
N LEU A 109 -8.08 -1.63 -21.25
CA LEU A 109 -7.94 -0.18 -21.36
C LEU A 109 -6.57 0.29 -20.82
N ASP A 110 -5.93 1.22 -21.53
CA ASP A 110 -4.58 1.70 -21.20
C ASP A 110 -4.47 2.24 -19.76
N GLU A 111 -5.49 2.94 -19.27
CA GLU A 111 -5.51 3.43 -17.89
C GLU A 111 -5.48 2.28 -16.88
N LYS A 112 -6.32 1.26 -17.07
CA LYS A 112 -6.37 0.09 -16.19
C LYS A 112 -5.09 -0.74 -16.28
N ARG A 113 -4.49 -0.84 -17.48
CA ARG A 113 -3.17 -1.47 -17.67
C ARG A 113 -2.10 -0.73 -16.88
N LYS A 114 -2.07 0.61 -16.94
CA LYS A 114 -1.14 1.43 -16.17
C LYS A 114 -1.31 1.22 -14.66
N ASP A 115 -2.55 1.20 -14.16
CA ASP A 115 -2.80 0.96 -12.73
C ASP A 115 -2.32 -0.43 -12.29
N LEU A 116 -2.58 -1.46 -13.09
CA LEU A 116 -2.13 -2.83 -12.82
C LEU A 116 -0.60 -2.93 -12.82
N MET A 117 0.08 -2.24 -13.74
CA MET A 117 1.54 -2.19 -13.77
C MET A 117 2.12 -1.47 -12.55
N LEU A 118 1.49 -0.38 -12.10
CA LEU A 118 1.88 0.31 -10.86
C LEU A 118 1.68 -0.59 -9.64
N PHE A 119 0.55 -1.28 -9.57
CA PHE A 119 0.29 -2.26 -8.51
C PHE A 119 1.34 -3.38 -8.52
N LEU A 120 1.62 -3.98 -9.68
CA LEU A 120 2.62 -5.05 -9.80
C LEU A 120 4.01 -4.57 -9.38
N LYS A 121 4.38 -3.34 -9.74
CA LYS A 121 5.62 -2.71 -9.28
C LYS A 121 5.66 -2.61 -7.76
N GLU A 122 4.62 -2.08 -7.13
CA GLU A 122 4.55 -1.98 -5.67
C GLU A 122 4.55 -3.34 -4.98
N PHE A 123 3.84 -4.32 -5.54
CA PHE A 123 3.81 -5.69 -5.06
C PHE A 123 5.21 -6.33 -5.07
N CYS A 124 5.97 -6.13 -6.14
CA CYS A 124 7.37 -6.54 -6.24
C CYS A 124 8.30 -5.77 -5.29
N VAL A 125 8.02 -4.49 -5.00
CA VAL A 125 8.79 -3.73 -4.01
C VAL A 125 8.52 -4.28 -2.61
N PHE A 126 7.27 -4.61 -2.28
CA PHE A 126 6.93 -5.17 -0.97
C PHE A 126 7.48 -6.58 -0.81
N SER A 127 7.58 -7.38 -1.86
CA SER A 127 8.19 -8.71 -1.77
C SER A 127 9.66 -8.67 -1.34
N GLN A 128 10.38 -7.56 -1.55
CA GLN A 128 11.74 -7.39 -1.03
C GLN A 128 11.81 -7.35 0.50
N THR A 129 10.71 -7.02 1.17
CA THR A 129 10.60 -7.00 2.64
C THR A 129 10.43 -8.40 3.24
N LEU A 130 10.04 -9.40 2.44
CA LEU A 130 9.89 -10.77 2.88
C LEU A 130 11.23 -11.38 3.29
N GLN A 131 11.22 -12.34 4.22
CA GLN A 131 12.38 -13.17 4.52
C GLN A 131 12.75 -14.04 3.30
N GLN A 132 14.02 -14.48 3.22
CA GLN A 132 14.56 -15.19 2.06
C GLN A 132 13.66 -16.36 1.60
N GLN A 133 13.22 -17.21 2.52
CA GLN A 133 12.36 -18.35 2.21
C GLN A 133 11.02 -17.93 1.57
N ASN A 134 10.38 -16.90 2.11
CA ASN A 134 9.10 -16.41 1.57
C ASN A 134 9.28 -15.65 0.26
N ARG A 135 10.44 -15.01 0.04
CA ARG A 135 10.79 -14.45 -1.28
C ARG A 135 10.93 -15.53 -2.32
N ASP A 136 11.62 -16.62 -2.00
CA ASP A 136 11.80 -17.73 -2.94
C ASP A 136 10.44 -18.35 -3.30
N ASN A 137 9.55 -18.52 -2.31
CA ASN A 137 8.18 -18.96 -2.55
C ASN A 137 7.38 -17.97 -3.42
N PHE A 138 7.46 -16.67 -3.11
CA PHE A 138 6.83 -15.62 -3.91
C PHE A 138 7.28 -15.68 -5.37
N PHE A 139 8.60 -15.78 -5.60
CA PHE A 139 9.15 -15.87 -6.95
C PHE A 139 8.78 -17.18 -7.63
N GLN A 140 8.71 -18.30 -6.92
CA GLN A 140 8.21 -19.55 -7.50
C GLN A 140 6.76 -19.42 -7.95
N VAL A 141 5.89 -18.86 -7.11
CA VAL A 141 4.47 -18.63 -7.45
C VAL A 141 4.34 -17.66 -8.64
N CYS A 142 5.18 -16.63 -8.70
CA CYS A 142 5.18 -15.68 -9.82
C CYS A 142 5.83 -16.23 -11.12
N ASN A 143 6.92 -17.01 -11.00
CA ASN A 143 7.70 -17.55 -12.13
C ASN A 143 7.11 -18.83 -12.72
N ILE A 144 6.59 -19.73 -11.90
CA ILE A 144 6.02 -21.00 -12.38
C ILE A 144 4.75 -20.74 -13.20
N THR A 145 4.13 -19.57 -13.06
CA THR A 145 2.84 -19.34 -13.70
C THR A 145 2.80 -18.17 -14.69
N TYR A 146 3.47 -17.01 -14.51
CA TYR A 146 3.11 -15.84 -15.35
C TYR A 146 4.16 -14.76 -15.69
N MET A 147 5.30 -14.59 -15.01
CA MET A 147 6.20 -13.44 -15.29
C MET A 147 7.04 -13.53 -16.58
N LEU A 148 7.39 -14.74 -17.05
CA LEU A 148 8.24 -14.92 -18.24
C LEU A 148 7.52 -14.66 -19.57
N GLU A 149 6.19 -14.73 -19.60
CA GLU A 149 5.41 -14.47 -20.82
C GLU A 149 5.04 -12.99 -21.01
N VAL A 150 4.95 -12.22 -19.92
CA VAL A 150 4.54 -10.80 -19.97
C VAL A 150 5.69 -9.85 -20.36
N ILE A 151 6.94 -10.32 -20.25
CA ILE A 151 8.15 -9.54 -20.63
C ILE A 151 8.57 -9.78 -22.08
N ARG A 152 7.91 -10.72 -22.79
CA ARG A 152 8.24 -11.08 -24.18
C ARG A 152 7.29 -10.41 -25.16
#